data_AF-A0A2S9GFE6-F1
#
_entry.id   AF-A0A2S9GFE6-F1
#
_cell.length_a   1.000
_cell.length_b   1.000
_cell.length_c   1.000
_cell.angle_alpha   90.00
_cell.angle_beta   90.00
_cell.angle_gamma   90.00
#
_symmetry.space_group_name_H-M   'P 1'
#
loop_
_entity.id
_entity.type
_entity.pdbx_description
1 polymer ?
#
loop_
_entity_poly.entity_id
_entity_poly.type
_entity_poly.pdbx_seq_one_letter_code
_entity_poly.pdbx_strand_id
1 'polypeptide(L)'
;ITEVFVTEPAITTSPTATSPSRIDGEIRFDAATFSYTGADRPGLQDVSFVARPGTTTAVVGSTGSGKSTLVSLICRLYDVTGGSV
;
A
#
# COMPACT_ATOMS: atom_id res chain seq x y z
N ILE A 1 17.89 1.46 25.18
CA ILE A 1 18.63 1.64 23.90
C ILE A 1 18.78 0.30 23.14
N THR A 2 18.89 -0.84 23.81
CA THR A 2 19.04 -2.17 23.16
C THR A 2 17.84 -2.62 22.31
N GLU A 3 16.63 -2.17 22.63
CA GLU A 3 15.38 -2.61 22.00
C GLU A 3 15.31 -2.31 20.49
N VAL A 4 15.84 -1.17 20.04
CA VAL A 4 15.84 -0.82 18.61
C VAL A 4 16.77 -1.75 17.80
N PHE A 5 17.84 -2.25 18.41
CA PHE A 5 18.80 -3.11 17.72
C PHE A 5 18.29 -4.52 17.43
N VAL A 6 17.21 -4.95 18.09
CA VAL A 6 16.62 -6.28 17.92
C VAL A 6 15.32 -6.26 17.11
N THR A 7 14.80 -5.09 16.76
CA THR A 7 13.57 -4.96 15.98
C THR A 7 13.81 -5.37 14.53
N GLU A 8 13.01 -6.31 14.04
CA GLU A 8 13.03 -6.73 12.64
C GLU A 8 12.23 -5.74 11.77
N PRO A 9 12.70 -5.43 10.54
CA PRO A 9 11.94 -4.62 9.60
C PRO A 9 10.63 -5.29 9.20
N ALA A 10 9.52 -4.57 9.29
CA ALA A 10 8.20 -5.07 8.90
C ALA A 10 8.07 -5.29 7.37
N ILE A 11 8.86 -4.58 6.57
CA ILE A 11 8.88 -4.70 5.12
C ILE A 11 10.25 -5.21 4.71
N THR A 12 10.25 -6.29 3.95
CA THR A 12 11.48 -6.89 3.41
C THR A 12 11.33 -7.10 1.91
N THR A 13 12.46 -7.13 1.23
CA THR A 13 12.52 -7.43 -0.20
C THR A 13 12.71 -8.92 -0.38
N SER A 14 11.85 -9.55 -1.20
CA SER A 14 12.04 -10.95 -1.59
C SER A 14 13.40 -11.16 -2.28
N PRO A 15 14.10 -12.28 -2.05
CA PRO A 15 15.30 -12.63 -2.79
C PRO A 15 15.08 -12.72 -4.31
N THR A 16 13.84 -12.96 -4.74
CA THR A 16 13.44 -13.04 -6.15
C THR A 16 12.85 -11.72 -6.68
N ALA A 17 12.92 -10.63 -5.93
CA ALA A 17 12.41 -9.34 -6.36
C ALA A 17 13.18 -8.84 -7.59
N THR A 18 12.45 -8.36 -8.59
CA THR A 18 13.01 -7.83 -9.83
C THR A 18 12.90 -6.31 -9.86
N SER A 19 13.98 -5.63 -10.24
CA SER A 19 13.90 -4.21 -10.60
C SER A 19 13.29 -4.07 -11.99
N PRO A 20 12.21 -3.30 -12.15
CA PRO A 20 11.63 -3.07 -13.48
C PRO A 20 12.63 -2.30 -14.35
N SER A 21 12.79 -2.72 -15.61
CA SER A 21 13.62 -2.01 -16.60
C SER A 21 12.99 -0.69 -17.07
N ARG A 22 11.66 -0.60 -16.96
CA ARG A 22 10.86 0.59 -17.24
C ARG A 22 9.65 0.62 -16.31
N ILE A 23 9.25 1.82 -15.88
CA ILE A 23 8.03 2.05 -15.11
C ILE A 23 7.08 2.85 -15.99
N ASP A 24 5.96 2.25 -16.39
CA ASP A 24 4.96 2.93 -17.25
C ASP A 24 4.04 3.86 -16.45
N GLY A 25 4.06 3.78 -15.11
CA GLY A 25 3.31 4.66 -14.20
C GLY A 25 1.84 4.29 -14.02
N GLU A 26 1.43 3.09 -14.44
CA GLU A 26 0.13 2.54 -14.08
C GLU A 26 0.14 2.10 -12.61
N ILE A 27 -0.92 2.43 -11.87
CA ILE A 27 -1.12 1.99 -10.49
C ILE A 27 -2.41 1.20 -10.47
N ARG A 28 -2.38 -0.05 -9.97
CA ARG A 28 -3.53 -0.94 -9.94
C ARG A 28 -3.74 -1.50 -8.55
N PHE A 29 -4.86 -1.15 -7.94
CA PHE A 29 -5.35 -1.84 -6.76
C PHE A 29 -6.28 -2.97 -7.20
N ASP A 30 -6.10 -4.15 -6.62
CA ASP A 30 -6.87 -5.36 -6.92
C ASP A 30 -7.29 -6.06 -5.65
N ALA A 31 -8.59 -5.95 -5.31
CA ALA A 31 -9.20 -6.42 -4.06
C ALA A 31 -8.39 -6.03 -2.80
N ALA A 32 -7.72 -4.88 -2.86
CA ALA A 32 -6.75 -4.47 -1.86
C ALA A 32 -7.44 -4.19 -0.52
N THR A 33 -7.01 -4.90 0.51
CA THR A 33 -7.49 -4.76 1.89
C THR A 33 -6.31 -4.50 2.80
N PHE A 34 -6.46 -3.57 3.73
CA PHE A 34 -5.41 -3.22 4.68
C PHE A 34 -5.97 -2.85 6.05
N SER A 35 -5.35 -3.38 7.10
CA SER A 35 -5.62 -3.05 8.50
C SER A 35 -4.33 -2.65 9.21
N TYR A 36 -4.37 -1.55 9.97
CA TYR A 36 -3.28 -1.21 10.87
C TYR A 36 -3.23 -2.21 12.05
N THR A 37 -2.03 -2.50 12.53
CA THR A 37 -1.84 -3.37 13.69
C THR A 37 -2.63 -2.84 14.90
N GLY A 38 -3.51 -3.67 15.46
CA GLY A 38 -4.35 -3.30 16.60
C GLY A 38 -5.62 -2.51 16.25
N ALA A 39 -5.95 -2.31 14.97
CA ALA A 39 -7.20 -1.69 14.56
C ALA A 39 -8.35 -2.72 14.53
N ASP A 40 -9.51 -2.35 15.07
CA ASP A 40 -10.73 -3.20 15.04
C ASP A 40 -11.37 -3.28 13.65
N ARG A 41 -11.02 -2.36 12.75
CA ARG A 41 -11.59 -2.27 11.40
C ARG A 41 -10.50 -2.00 10.36
N PRO A 42 -10.66 -2.53 9.13
CA PRO A 42 -9.75 -2.26 8.04
C PRO A 42 -9.78 -0.78 7.67
N GLY A 43 -8.60 -0.20 7.44
CA GLY A 43 -8.44 1.15 6.91
C GLY A 43 -8.78 1.24 5.42
N LEU A 44 -8.64 0.12 4.70
CA LEU A 44 -9.11 -0.07 3.32
C LEU A 44 -9.70 -1.47 3.20
N GLN A 45 -10.84 -1.59 2.52
CA GLN A 45 -11.55 -2.85 2.35
C GLN A 45 -11.90 -3.04 0.88
N ASP A 46 -11.38 -4.11 0.28
CA ASP A 46 -11.72 -4.58 -1.07
C ASP A 46 -11.68 -3.47 -2.14
N VAL A 47 -10.62 -2.67 -2.12
CA VAL A 47 -10.47 -1.54 -3.06
C VAL A 47 -9.88 -2.04 -4.37
N SER A 48 -10.58 -1.79 -5.48
CA SER A 48 -10.14 -2.14 -6.83
C SER A 48 -10.27 -0.96 -7.79
N PHE A 49 -9.17 -0.51 -8.38
CA PHE A 49 -9.16 0.52 -9.43
C PHE A 49 -7.84 0.54 -10.20
N VAL A 50 -7.84 1.21 -11.35
CA VAL A 50 -6.64 1.48 -12.15
C VAL A 50 -6.49 2.99 -12.33
N ALA A 51 -5.39 3.56 -11.86
CA ALA A 51 -4.96 4.91 -12.22
C ALA A 51 -4.01 4.82 -13.42
N ARG A 52 -4.44 5.40 -14.54
CA ARG A 52 -3.74 5.25 -15.82
C ARG A 52 -2.58 6.24 -15.97
N PRO A 53 -1.50 5.86 -16.67
CA PRO A 53 -0.40 6.76 -16.99
C PRO A 53 -0.88 8.05 -17.67
N GLY A 54 -0.25 9.17 -17.32
CA GLY A 54 -0.56 10.48 -17.91
C GLY A 54 -1.90 11.09 -17.49
N THR A 55 -2.60 10.49 -16.52
CA THR A 55 -3.86 11.01 -15.99
C THR A 55 -3.70 11.51 -14.56
N THR A 56 -4.47 12.54 -14.20
CA THR A 56 -4.60 12.96 -12.80
C THR A 56 -5.79 12.23 -12.18
N THR A 57 -5.52 11.28 -11.29
CA THR A 57 -6.57 10.60 -10.53
C THR A 57 -6.80 11.31 -9.20
N ALA A 58 -8.02 11.78 -8.96
CA ALA A 58 -8.40 12.40 -7.70
C ALA A 58 -9.08 11.38 -6.77
N VAL A 59 -8.53 11.22 -5.56
CA VAL A 59 -9.13 10.38 -4.51
C VAL A 59 -9.84 11.27 -3.50
N VAL A 60 -11.17 11.17 -3.43
CA VAL A 60 -12.02 12.05 -2.61
C VAL A 60 -12.81 11.21 -1.61
N GLY A 61 -12.99 11.74 -0.39
CA GLY A 61 -13.74 11.07 0.68
C GLY A 61 -13.55 11.76 2.03
N SER A 62 -14.40 11.44 3.00
CA SER A 62 -14.37 12.02 4.36
C SER A 62 -13.07 11.72 5.11
N THR A 63 -12.76 12.48 6.16
CA THR A 63 -11.66 12.14 7.07
C THR A 63 -11.82 10.71 7.59
N GLY A 64 -10.71 9.96 7.64
CA GLY A 64 -10.71 8.55 8.05
C GLY A 64 -11.08 7.54 6.95
N SER A 65 -11.43 7.97 5.73
CA SER A 65 -11.83 7.06 4.64
C SER A 65 -10.67 6.30 3.96
N GLY A 66 -9.47 6.25 4.54
CA GLY A 66 -8.33 5.51 3.99
C GLY A 66 -7.53 6.19 2.86
N LYS A 67 -7.80 7.45 2.50
CA LYS A 67 -7.08 8.15 1.41
C LYS A 67 -5.57 8.20 1.59
N SER A 68 -5.10 8.57 2.79
CA SER A 68 -3.66 8.61 3.09
C SER A 68 -3.06 7.20 3.08
N THR A 69 -3.83 6.22 3.54
CA THR A 69 -3.44 4.80 3.50
C THR A 69 -3.23 4.32 2.06
N LEU A 70 -4.08 4.72 1.10
CA LEU A 70 -3.87 4.40 -0.33
C LEU A 70 -2.51 4.89 -0.82
N VAL A 71 -2.15 6.14 -0.50
CA VAL A 71 -0.85 6.71 -0.90
C VAL A 71 0.31 5.97 -0.23
N SER A 72 0.17 5.62 1.07
CA SER A 72 1.19 4.85 1.78
C SER A 72 1.41 3.46 1.18
N LEU A 73 0.36 2.80 0.67
CA LEU A 73 0.46 1.51 -0.01
C LEU A 73 1.17 1.62 -1.37
N ILE A 74 0.88 2.66 -2.16
CA ILE A 74 1.58 2.92 -3.43
C ILE A 74 3.09 3.11 -3.19
N CYS A 75 3.45 3.85 -2.14
CA CYS A 75 4.83 4.06 -1.75
C CYS A 75 5.46 2.86 -1.03
N ARG A 76 4.71 1.76 -0.85
CA ARG A 76 5.09 0.56 -0.10
C ARG A 76 5.66 0.85 1.30
N LEU A 77 5.05 1.81 2.00
CA LEU A 77 5.31 2.08 3.42
C LEU A 77 4.57 1.08 4.33
N TYR A 78 3.59 0.37 3.77
CA TYR A 78 2.93 -0.79 4.34
C TYR A 78 2.67 -1.78 3.20
N ASP A 79 2.66 -3.08 3.52
CA ASP A 79 2.13 -4.10 2.62
C ASP A 79 0.64 -4.30 2.91
N VAL A 80 -0.14 -4.64 1.88
CA VAL A 80 -1.56 -4.96 2.04
C VAL A 80 -1.75 -6.23 2.89
N THR A 81 -2.83 -6.29 3.65
CA THR A 81 -3.21 -7.49 4.41
C THR A 81 -4.04 -8.47 3.58
N GLY A 82 -4.48 -8.07 2.38
CA GLY A 82 -5.14 -8.90 1.39
C GLY A 82 -5.21 -8.21 0.02
N GLY A 83 -5.35 -8.99 -1.05
CA GLY A 83 -5.32 -8.47 -2.42
C GLY A 83 -3.92 -8.06 -2.87
N SER A 84 -3.82 -7.09 -3.78
CA SER A 84 -2.54 -6.55 -4.27
C SER A 84 -2.62 -5.09 -4.71
N VAL A 85 -1.46 -4.43 -4.76
CA VAL A 85 -1.22 -3.07 -5.25
C VAL A 85 -0.05 -3.08 -6.23
#